data_AF-A0A7X9BUG2-F1
#
_entry.id   AF-A0A7X9BUG2-F1
#
_cell.length_a   1.000
_cell.length_b   1.000
_cell.length_c   1.000
_cell.angle_alpha   90.00
_cell.angle_beta   90.00
_cell.angle_gamma   90.00
#
_symmetry.space_group_name_H-M   'P 1'
#
loop_
_entity.id
_entity.type
_entity.pdbx_description
1 polymer ?
#
loop_
_entity_poly.entity_id
_entity_poly.type
_entity_poly.pdbx_seq_one_letter_code
_entity_poly.pdbx_strand_id
1 'polypeptide(L)'
;MTIEQYIEIEKIKKVRSLYSYYYDSNDLDNLISLFTEDAVCEWDEDHGGTWVGIEEIRKQYKKWFDKFGNQYFIVMHAVTNPWIELTGPDTAKGRWFLLDLNFMVRDRNPLRTIGIYDDV
;
A
#
# COMPACT_ATOMS: atom_id res chain seq x y z
N MET A 1 0.20 25.72 -9.19
CA MET A 1 -0.62 24.56 -9.57
C MET A 1 -1.98 25.02 -10.04
N THR A 2 -2.60 24.32 -10.99
CA THR A 2 -3.99 24.52 -11.40
C THR A 2 -4.95 23.72 -10.52
N ILE A 3 -6.26 23.97 -10.63
CA ILE A 3 -7.29 23.20 -9.92
C ILE A 3 -7.24 21.72 -10.33
N GLU A 4 -7.05 21.46 -11.62
CA GLU A 4 -6.92 20.12 -12.18
C GLU A 4 -5.74 19.39 -11.52
N GLN A 5 -4.59 20.05 -11.37
CA GLN A 5 -3.44 19.46 -10.69
C GLN A 5 -3.73 19.14 -9.21
N TYR A 6 -4.50 19.97 -8.50
CA TYR A 6 -4.91 19.64 -7.13
C TYR A 6 -5.85 18.43 -7.08
N ILE A 7 -6.76 18.31 -8.04
CA ILE A 7 -7.66 17.16 -8.16
C ILE A 7 -6.87 15.88 -8.39
N GLU A 8 -5.86 15.89 -9.28
CA GLU A 8 -5.01 14.72 -9.50
C GLU A 8 -4.23 14.33 -8.23
N ILE A 9 -3.71 15.29 -7.48
CA ILE A 9 -3.07 15.01 -6.19
C ILE A 9 -4.03 14.35 -5.19
N GLU A 10 -5.28 14.82 -5.09
CA GLU A 10 -6.28 14.21 -4.20
C GLU A 10 -6.69 12.81 -4.66
N LYS A 11 -6.75 12.55 -5.98
CA LYS A 11 -6.96 11.19 -6.51
C LYS A 11 -5.82 10.25 -6.11
N ILE A 12 -4.57 10.70 -6.21
CA ILE A 12 -3.40 9.91 -5.79
C ILE A 12 -3.45 9.60 -4.28
N LYS A 13 -3.77 10.60 -3.45
CA LYS A 13 -3.99 10.36 -2.01
C LYS A 13 -5.09 9.34 -1.75
N LYS A 14 -6.19 9.41 -2.50
CA LYS A 14 -7.28 8.44 -2.42
C LYS A 14 -6.81 7.03 -2.77
N VAL A 15 -6.01 6.85 -3.83
CA VAL A 15 -5.42 5.54 -4.17
C VAL A 15 -4.63 4.99 -3.00
N ARG A 16 -3.77 5.78 -2.36
CA ARG A 16 -3.02 5.34 -1.18
C ARG A 16 -3.93 4.99 0.01
N SER A 17 -4.97 5.78 0.28
CA SER A 17 -5.95 5.44 1.32
C SER A 17 -6.73 4.16 1.02
N LEU A 18 -7.09 3.92 -0.24
CA LEU A 18 -7.75 2.70 -0.68
C LEU A 18 -6.83 1.49 -0.58
N TYR A 19 -5.55 1.62 -0.92
CA TYR A 19 -4.56 0.56 -0.71
C TYR A 19 -4.55 0.11 0.75
N SER A 20 -4.40 1.05 1.70
CA SER A 20 -4.42 0.73 3.13
C SER A 20 -5.73 0.05 3.52
N TYR A 21 -6.86 0.60 3.09
CA TYR A 21 -8.17 0.05 3.42
C TYR A 21 -8.36 -1.38 2.90
N TYR A 22 -8.07 -1.63 1.61
CA TYR A 22 -8.25 -2.95 1.01
C TYR A 22 -7.29 -3.98 1.61
N TYR A 23 -6.06 -3.58 1.94
CA TYR A 23 -5.15 -4.47 2.67
C TYR A 23 -5.71 -4.80 4.05
N ASP A 24 -6.04 -3.76 4.83
CA ASP A 24 -6.52 -3.91 6.21
C ASP A 24 -7.84 -4.69 6.27
N SER A 25 -8.69 -4.56 5.25
CA SER A 25 -9.96 -5.28 5.11
C SER A 25 -9.83 -6.63 4.40
N ASN A 26 -8.63 -7.12 4.13
CA ASN A 26 -8.40 -8.40 3.46
C ASN A 26 -9.11 -8.53 2.08
N ASP A 27 -9.30 -7.41 1.37
CA ASP A 27 -10.00 -7.36 0.08
C ASP A 27 -8.99 -7.47 -1.06
N LEU A 28 -8.60 -8.72 -1.36
CA LEU A 28 -7.53 -9.00 -2.30
C LEU A 28 -7.86 -8.48 -3.71
N ASP A 29 -9.08 -8.66 -4.20
CA ASP A 29 -9.39 -8.29 -5.58
C ASP A 29 -9.35 -6.78 -5.79
N ASN A 30 -9.91 -6.00 -4.86
CA ASN A 30 -9.82 -4.55 -4.93
C ASN A 30 -8.39 -4.04 -4.67
N LEU A 31 -7.65 -4.66 -3.75
CA LEU A 31 -6.23 -4.33 -3.54
C LEU A 31 -5.43 -4.47 -4.83
N ILE A 32 -5.56 -5.61 -5.53
CA ILE A 32 -4.79 -5.84 -6.75
C ILE A 32 -5.23 -4.94 -7.91
N SER A 33 -6.50 -4.53 -7.94
CA SER A 33 -6.99 -3.60 -8.98
C SER A 33 -6.35 -2.21 -8.97
N LEU A 34 -5.61 -1.86 -7.91
CA LEU A 34 -4.88 -0.60 -7.80
C LEU A 34 -3.53 -0.61 -8.54
N PHE A 35 -3.03 -1.77 -8.94
CA PHE A 35 -1.72 -1.92 -9.58
C PHE A 35 -1.83 -1.90 -11.11
N THR A 36 -0.79 -1.42 -11.78
CA THR A 36 -0.62 -1.63 -13.22
C THR A 36 -0.22 -3.08 -13.50
N GLU A 37 -0.45 -3.54 -14.74
CA GLU A 37 -0.14 -4.92 -15.14
C GLU A 37 1.36 -5.26 -14.99
N ASP A 38 2.21 -4.26 -15.22
CA ASP A 38 3.67 -4.31 -15.17
C ASP A 38 4.27 -3.83 -13.83
N ALA A 39 3.44 -3.66 -12.79
CA ALA A 39 3.89 -3.15 -11.51
C ALA A 39 5.01 -4.00 -10.90
N VAL A 40 5.93 -3.32 -10.21
CA VAL A 40 7.02 -3.95 -9.45
C VAL A 40 6.92 -3.48 -8.00
N CYS A 41 6.79 -4.42 -7.07
CA CYS A 41 6.84 -4.13 -5.64
C CYS A 41 8.21 -4.54 -5.10
N GLU A 42 8.95 -3.60 -4.54
CA GLU A 42 10.28 -3.84 -3.96
C GLU A 42 10.21 -3.76 -2.44
N TRP A 43 10.47 -4.89 -1.79
CA TRP A 43 10.56 -5.00 -0.34
C TRP A 43 11.94 -5.52 0.07
N ASP A 44 12.30 -5.40 1.35
CA ASP A 44 13.45 -6.12 1.87
C ASP A 44 13.22 -7.65 1.86
N GLU A 45 14.26 -8.44 2.10
CA GLU A 45 14.16 -9.91 2.06
C GLU A 45 13.18 -10.46 3.10
N ASP A 46 13.07 -9.84 4.27
CA ASP A 46 12.17 -10.27 5.35
C ASP A 46 10.69 -10.04 4.99
N HIS A 47 10.41 -9.04 4.15
CA HIS A 47 9.08 -8.69 3.67
C HIS A 47 8.74 -9.30 2.29
N GLY A 48 9.65 -10.09 1.72
CA GLY A 48 9.39 -10.95 0.57
C GLY A 48 10.10 -10.54 -0.72
N GLY A 49 11.06 -9.62 -0.67
CA GLY A 49 11.87 -9.21 -1.81
C GLY A 49 11.07 -8.54 -2.93
N THR A 50 11.59 -8.62 -4.16
CA THR A 50 10.97 -8.00 -5.34
C THR A 50 9.89 -8.89 -5.97
N TRP A 51 8.70 -8.35 -6.20
CA TRP A 51 7.59 -8.99 -6.91
C TRP A 51 7.37 -8.27 -8.24
N VAL A 52 7.33 -9.02 -9.34
CA VAL A 52 7.25 -8.46 -10.71
C VAL A 52 5.96 -8.93 -11.38
N GLY A 53 5.13 -7.96 -11.78
CA GLY A 53 3.88 -8.19 -12.48
C GLY A 53 2.71 -8.54 -11.55
N ILE A 54 1.50 -8.23 -12.03
CA ILE A 54 0.27 -8.32 -11.24
C ILE A 54 -0.04 -9.72 -10.69
N GLU A 55 0.35 -10.79 -11.41
CA GLU A 55 0.15 -12.17 -10.98
C GLU A 55 1.01 -12.55 -9.78
N GLU A 56 2.28 -12.15 -9.76
CA GLU A 56 3.16 -12.41 -8.62
C GLU A 56 2.72 -11.57 -7.41
N ILE A 57 2.36 -10.30 -7.64
CA ILE A 57 1.83 -9.42 -6.60
C ILE A 57 0.58 -10.03 -5.96
N ARG A 58 -0.39 -10.51 -6.77
CA ARG A 58 -1.58 -11.21 -6.26
C ARG A 58 -1.22 -12.44 -5.43
N LYS A 59 -0.34 -13.29 -5.95
CA LYS A 59 0.09 -14.51 -5.26
C LYS A 59 0.71 -14.19 -3.90
N GLN A 60 1.54 -13.16 -3.82
CA GLN A 60 2.26 -12.78 -2.61
C GLN A 60 1.34 -12.14 -1.57
N TYR A 61 0.45 -11.22 -1.96
CA TYR A 61 -0.55 -10.70 -1.03
C TYR A 61 -1.49 -11.79 -0.51
N LYS A 62 -1.95 -12.70 -1.38
CA LYS A 62 -2.76 -13.85 -0.96
C LYS A 62 -2.04 -14.68 0.11
N LYS A 63 -0.74 -14.96 -0.09
CA LYS A 63 0.08 -15.70 0.88
C LYS A 63 0.12 -14.99 2.24
N TRP A 64 0.27 -13.66 2.26
CA TRP A 64 0.23 -12.88 3.49
C TRP A 64 -1.16 -12.91 4.16
N PHE A 65 -2.23 -12.77 3.39
CA PHE A 65 -3.59 -12.83 3.91
C PHE A 65 -3.89 -14.20 4.52
N ASP A 66 -3.52 -15.29 3.84
CA ASP A 66 -3.67 -16.65 4.34
C ASP A 66 -2.88 -16.87 5.64
N LYS A 67 -1.65 -16.32 5.73
CA LYS A 67 -0.80 -16.41 6.92
C LYS A 67 -1.45 -15.77 8.16
N PHE A 68 -2.25 -14.73 7.97
CA PHE A 68 -2.97 -14.05 9.05
C PHE A 68 -4.44 -14.52 9.19
N GLY A 69 -4.80 -15.63 8.55
CA GLY A 69 -6.11 -16.25 8.69
C GLY A 69 -7.26 -15.46 8.06
N ASN A 70 -6.97 -14.60 7.06
CA ASN A 70 -7.96 -13.80 6.34
C ASN A 70 -8.87 -12.97 7.25
N GLN A 71 -8.30 -12.42 8.33
CA GLN A 71 -9.04 -11.60 9.28
C GLN A 71 -9.07 -10.13 8.85
N TYR A 72 -10.15 -9.45 9.22
CA TYR A 72 -10.42 -8.06 8.87
C TYR A 72 -9.95 -7.11 9.97
N PHE A 73 -9.27 -6.03 9.59
CA PHE A 73 -8.84 -4.92 10.44
C PHE A 73 -8.03 -5.34 11.67
N ILE A 74 -7.25 -6.41 11.53
CA ILE A 74 -6.27 -6.86 12.53
C ILE A 74 -4.93 -6.15 12.40
N VAL A 75 -4.75 -5.42 11.30
CA VAL A 75 -3.65 -4.51 11.03
C VAL A 75 -4.21 -3.14 10.65
N MET A 76 -3.38 -2.11 10.75
CA MET A 76 -3.69 -0.76 10.29
C MET A 76 -2.47 -0.17 9.61
N HIS A 77 -2.57 0.03 8.29
CA HIS A 77 -1.58 0.75 7.50
C HIS A 77 -1.86 2.25 7.55
N ALA A 78 -1.45 2.88 8.65
CA ALA A 78 -1.59 4.32 8.82
C ALA A 78 -0.49 5.04 8.03
N VAL A 79 -0.88 5.81 7.01
CA VAL A 79 0.06 6.57 6.18
C VAL A 79 -0.02 8.07 6.45
N THR A 80 1.13 8.73 6.46
CA THR A 80 1.23 10.17 6.78
C THR A 80 2.18 10.91 5.86
N ASN A 81 2.13 12.24 5.93
CA ASN A 81 3.05 13.17 5.26
C ASN A 81 3.17 12.91 3.74
N PRO A 82 2.05 12.96 2.99
CA PRO A 82 2.08 12.78 1.55
C PRO A 82 3.02 13.82 0.90
N TRP A 83 4.00 13.33 0.14
CA TRP A 83 4.77 14.14 -0.80
C TRP A 83 4.49 13.61 -2.20
N ILE A 84 3.89 14.43 -3.06
CA ILE A 84 3.43 14.02 -4.38
C ILE A 84 3.94 15.01 -5.41
N GLU A 85 4.50 14.50 -6.50
CA GLU A 85 4.98 15.27 -7.64
C GLU A 85 4.36 14.73 -8.93
N LEU A 86 3.58 15.55 -9.63
CA LEU A 86 3.08 15.21 -10.97
C LEU A 86 4.24 15.32 -11.95
N THR A 87 4.61 14.22 -12.61
CA THR A 87 5.78 14.15 -13.50
C THR A 87 5.40 14.19 -14.99
N GLY A 88 4.13 14.00 -15.31
CA GLY A 88 3.60 14.02 -16.67
C GLY A 88 2.07 14.09 -16.70
N PRO A 89 1.46 13.96 -17.89
CA PRO A 89 0.00 13.91 -18.03
C PRO A 89 -0.66 12.71 -17.34
N ASP A 90 0.08 11.62 -17.19
CA ASP A 90 -0.38 10.30 -16.73
C ASP A 90 0.55 9.65 -15.69
N THR A 91 1.58 10.36 -15.23
CA THR A 91 2.58 9.85 -14.27
C THR A 91 2.76 10.80 -13.09
N ALA A 92 3.02 10.23 -11.92
CA ALA A 92 3.31 10.99 -10.71
C ALA A 92 4.16 10.17 -9.74
N LYS A 93 5.04 10.84 -9.01
CA LYS A 93 5.76 10.23 -7.89
C LYS A 93 5.05 10.49 -6.59
N GLY A 94 5.06 9.53 -5.68
CA GLY A 94 4.42 9.65 -4.40
C GLY A 94 5.23 9.03 -3.27
N ARG A 95 5.32 9.73 -2.15
CA ARG A 95 5.95 9.23 -0.93
C ARG A 95 5.07 9.40 0.28
N TRP A 96 5.07 8.40 1.14
CA TRP A 96 4.35 8.41 2.42
C TRP A 96 5.17 7.73 3.50
N PHE A 97 5.12 8.26 4.71
CA PHE A 97 5.51 7.47 5.87
C PHE A 97 4.45 6.42 6.14
N LEU A 98 4.89 5.20 6.46
CA LEU A 98 4.06 4.10 6.93
C LEU A 98 4.28 3.91 8.43
N LEU A 99 3.18 3.82 9.16
CA LEU A 99 3.10 3.21 10.48
C LEU A 99 2.22 1.96 10.34
N ASP A 100 2.83 0.78 10.39
CA ASP A 100 2.10 -0.50 10.37
C ASP A 100 1.86 -0.97 11.81
N LEU A 101 0.58 -0.96 12.20
CA LEU A 101 0.15 -1.44 13.50
C LEU A 101 -0.50 -2.82 13.35
N ASN A 102 -0.08 -3.77 14.18
CA ASN A 102 -0.64 -5.11 14.23
C ASN A 102 -1.28 -5.38 15.60
N PHE A 103 -2.59 -5.66 15.58
CA PHE A 103 -3.44 -5.83 16.75
C PHE A 103 -3.72 -7.29 17.12
N MET A 104 -3.07 -8.26 16.45
CA MET A 104 -3.27 -9.69 16.72
C MET A 104 -2.88 -10.09 18.15
N VAL A 105 -1.95 -9.37 18.76
CA VAL A 105 -1.47 -9.64 20.12
C VAL A 105 -1.71 -8.41 20.99
N ARG A 106 -2.73 -8.49 21.86
CA ARG A 106 -3.23 -7.34 22.65
C ARG A 106 -2.24 -6.80 23.68
N ASP A 107 -1.32 -7.62 24.18
CA ASP A 107 -0.40 -7.26 25.28
C ASP A 107 1.02 -6.92 24.80
N ARG A 108 1.16 -6.46 23.56
CA ARG A 108 2.44 -6.02 22.99
C ARG A 108 2.27 -4.68 22.29
N ASN A 109 3.37 -3.94 22.13
CA ASN A 109 3.39 -2.75 21.28
C ASN A 109 2.83 -3.11 19.90
N PRO A 110 1.75 -2.45 19.42
CA PRO A 110 1.15 -2.77 18.13
C PRO A 110 1.97 -2.26 16.96
N LEU A 111 2.79 -1.21 17.12
CA LEU A 111 3.63 -0.70 16.04
C LEU A 111 4.72 -1.72 15.70
N ARG A 112 4.64 -2.31 14.50
CA ARG A 112 5.56 -3.35 14.02
C ARG A 112 6.59 -2.80 13.06
N THR A 113 6.13 -2.04 12.07
CA THR A 113 6.98 -1.54 11.00
C THR A 113 6.78 -0.04 10.86
N ILE A 114 7.91 0.66 10.72
CA ILE A 114 7.95 2.05 10.26
C ILE A 114 8.70 2.03 8.94
N GLY A 115 8.11 2.60 7.91
CA GLY A 115 8.67 2.57 6.58
C GLY A 115 8.35 3.81 5.78
N ILE A 116 8.83 3.81 4.55
CA ILE A 116 8.49 4.81 3.54
C ILE A 116 8.00 4.04 2.32
N TYR A 117 6.81 4.39 1.83
CA TYR A 117 6.42 4.07 0.46
C TYR A 117 7.04 5.11 -0.47
N ASP A 118 7.69 4.67 -1.54
CA ASP A 118 8.26 5.51 -2.61
C ASP A 118 7.81 4.94 -3.95
N ASP A 119 6.73 5.50 -4.51
CA ASP A 119 6.02 4.99 -5.67
C ASP A 119 6.16 5.93 -6.88
N VAL A 120 5.94 5.38 -8.08
CA VAL A 120 5.98 6.05 -9.39
C VAL A 120 4.72 5.83 -10.21
#